data_AF-A0A318LNE7-F1
#
_entry.id   AF-A0A318LNE7-F1
#
_cell.length_a   1.000
_cell.length_b   1.000
_cell.length_c   1.000
_cell.angle_alpha   90.00
_cell.angle_beta   90.00
_cell.angle_gamma   90.00
#
_symmetry.space_group_name_H-M   'P 1'
#
loop_
_entity.id
_entity.type
_entity.pdbx_description
1 polymer ?
#
loop_
_entity_poly.entity_id
_entity_poly.type
_entity_poly.pdbx_seq_one_letter_code
_entity_poly.pdbx_strand_id
1 'polypeptide(L)'
;MELQRDLVTRPAFPDYRGVFGWPVRWEATGPHLVIGSGIGAVAMPKAQSEAVLAGLARQDCLGPVLAIPTKREMMSILLVEAELPAWGDAPPPEQVRVLPAGTTVPLPDWRRPEIHARWIVEPDAHRRWLPSLGAVLATIRSSTPGALFRTLVPGGAR
;
A
#
# COMPACT_ATOMS: atom_id res chain seq x y z
N MET A 1 -6.81 -34.13 37.53
CA MET A 1 -7.77 -34.34 36.43
C MET A 1 -7.84 -33.03 35.66
N GLU A 2 -6.87 -32.86 34.76
CA GLU A 2 -6.69 -31.67 33.93
C GLU A 2 -7.73 -31.64 32.81
N LEU A 3 -8.50 -30.57 32.74
CA LEU A 3 -9.10 -30.09 31.50
C LEU A 3 -8.99 -28.57 31.47
N GLN A 4 -7.75 -28.08 31.60
CA GLN A 4 -7.39 -26.76 31.13
C GLN A 4 -7.36 -26.86 29.60
N ARG A 5 -8.54 -26.79 28.98
CA ARG A 5 -8.66 -26.67 27.53
C ARG A 5 -8.02 -25.35 27.18
N ASP A 6 -6.79 -25.43 26.69
CA ASP A 6 -6.11 -24.40 25.93
C ASP A 6 -7.16 -23.66 25.09
N LEU A 7 -7.53 -22.48 25.57
CA LEU A 7 -7.99 -21.42 24.71
C LEU A 7 -6.79 -21.13 23.82
N VAL A 8 -6.65 -21.92 22.75
CA VAL A 8 -5.93 -21.52 21.57
C VAL A 8 -6.60 -20.21 21.19
N THR A 9 -6.02 -19.11 21.64
CA THR A 9 -6.34 -17.77 21.17
C THR A 9 -6.12 -17.86 19.68
N ARG A 10 -7.19 -18.15 18.91
CA ARG A 10 -7.18 -17.90 17.47
C ARG A 10 -6.66 -16.48 17.37
N PRO A 11 -5.56 -16.22 16.63
CA PRO A 11 -5.15 -14.84 16.43
C PRO A 11 -6.42 -14.09 16.01
N ALA A 12 -6.84 -13.13 16.84
CA ALA A 12 -8.05 -12.37 16.60
C ALA A 12 -7.72 -11.52 15.39
N PHE A 13 -8.09 -12.03 14.21
CA PHE A 13 -7.80 -11.32 12.97
C PHE A 13 -8.39 -9.93 13.05
N PRO A 14 -7.74 -8.94 12.43
CA PRO A 14 -8.35 -7.64 12.38
C PRO A 14 -9.67 -7.81 11.63
N ASP A 15 -10.77 -7.63 12.35
CA ASP A 15 -12.03 -7.33 11.71
C ASP A 15 -11.80 -6.02 10.96
N TYR A 16 -11.44 -6.10 9.68
CA TYR A 16 -11.02 -4.92 8.93
C TYR A 16 -12.13 -3.85 8.92
N ARG A 17 -13.40 -4.29 8.95
CA ARG A 17 -14.55 -3.39 9.07
C ARG A 17 -14.70 -2.85 10.50
N GLY A 18 -14.71 -3.71 11.51
CA GLY A 18 -14.95 -3.30 12.90
C GLY A 18 -13.78 -2.55 13.56
N VAL A 19 -12.54 -2.93 13.26
CA VAL A 19 -11.32 -2.34 13.84
C VAL A 19 -10.94 -1.07 13.09
N PHE A 20 -10.93 -1.10 11.76
CA PHE A 20 -10.42 0.03 10.96
C PHE A 20 -11.52 0.84 10.26
N GLY A 21 -12.78 0.40 10.29
CA GLY A 21 -13.87 1.09 9.57
C GLY A 21 -13.78 0.94 8.05
N TRP A 22 -12.96 0.03 7.54
CA TRP A 22 -12.68 -0.04 6.12
C TRP A 22 -13.84 -0.65 5.31
N PRO A 23 -14.12 -0.15 4.10
CA PRO A 23 -15.13 -0.67 3.19
C PRO A 23 -14.62 -1.97 2.53
N VAL A 24 -14.66 -3.07 3.27
CA VAL A 24 -14.26 -4.39 2.78
C VAL A 24 -15.45 -5.11 2.15
N ARG A 25 -15.31 -5.74 0.99
CA ARG A 25 -16.26 -6.70 0.41
C ARG A 25 -15.71 -8.11 0.58
N TRP A 26 -16.60 -9.07 0.88
CA TRP A 26 -16.24 -10.48 0.90
C TRP A 26 -16.58 -11.09 -0.46
N GLU A 27 -15.57 -11.66 -1.11
CA GLU A 27 -15.72 -12.39 -2.38
C GLU A 27 -15.34 -13.85 -2.18
N ALA A 28 -15.61 -14.71 -3.18
CA ALA A 28 -15.30 -16.13 -3.11
C ALA A 28 -13.79 -16.39 -2.88
N THR A 29 -12.95 -15.47 -3.36
CA THR A 29 -11.50 -15.51 -3.22
C THR A 29 -11.02 -14.95 -1.89
N GLY A 30 -11.84 -14.22 -1.11
CA GLY A 30 -11.45 -13.63 0.18
C GLY A 30 -11.89 -12.17 0.36
N PRO A 31 -11.41 -11.49 1.43
CA PRO A 31 -11.73 -10.10 1.70
C PRO A 31 -11.02 -9.16 0.71
N HIS A 32 -11.76 -8.18 0.20
CA HIS A 32 -11.25 -7.16 -0.72
C HIS A 32 -11.60 -5.77 -0.19
N LEU A 33 -10.62 -4.90 -0.04
CA LEU A 33 -10.83 -3.48 0.24
C LEU A 33 -11.36 -2.78 -1.00
N VAL A 34 -12.45 -2.04 -0.89
CA VAL A 34 -12.98 -1.19 -1.97
C VAL A 34 -12.40 0.22 -1.80
N ILE A 35 -11.58 0.66 -2.76
CA ILE A 35 -11.02 2.02 -2.77
C ILE A 35 -12.16 3.02 -2.98
N GLY A 36 -12.18 4.11 -2.20
CA GLY A 36 -13.25 5.09 -2.11
C GLY A 36 -13.66 5.39 -0.66
N SER A 37 -14.64 6.27 -0.48
CA SER A 37 -15.17 6.64 0.84
C SER A 37 -14.11 7.08 1.86
N GLY A 38 -13.13 7.88 1.42
CA GLY A 38 -12.04 8.36 2.27
C GLY A 38 -10.78 7.50 2.27
N ILE A 39 -10.79 6.33 1.61
CA ILE A 39 -9.60 5.48 1.46
C ILE A 39 -9.15 5.46 0.01
N GLY A 40 -7.90 5.84 -0.20
CA GLY A 40 -7.17 5.76 -1.45
C GLY A 40 -6.13 4.65 -1.43
N ALA A 41 -5.54 4.39 -2.59
CA ALA A 41 -4.39 3.50 -2.67
C ALA A 41 -3.42 3.96 -3.74
N VAL A 42 -2.12 3.79 -3.45
CA VAL A 42 -1.04 4.03 -4.40
C VAL A 42 -0.35 2.70 -4.69
N ALA A 43 -0.32 2.32 -5.97
CA ALA A 43 0.34 1.14 -6.47
C ALA A 43 1.70 1.48 -7.08
N MET A 44 2.73 0.70 -6.76
CA MET A 44 4.07 0.84 -7.31
C MET A 44 4.81 -0.50 -7.35
N PRO A 45 5.82 -0.68 -8.22
CA PRO A 45 6.72 -1.83 -8.17
C PRO A 45 7.34 -2.02 -6.78
N LYS A 46 7.43 -3.26 -6.30
CA LYS A 46 8.08 -3.55 -5.01
C LYS A 46 9.54 -3.10 -4.97
N ALA A 47 10.25 -3.12 -6.09
CA ALA A 47 11.62 -2.63 -6.16
C ALA A 47 11.75 -1.14 -5.79
N GLN A 48 10.71 -0.33 -6.03
CA GLN A 48 10.70 1.09 -5.67
C GLN A 48 10.18 1.34 -4.25
N SER A 49 9.38 0.42 -3.70
CA SER A 49 8.66 0.68 -2.45
C SER A 49 9.57 0.79 -1.25
N GLU A 50 10.68 0.06 -1.19
CA GLU A 50 11.59 0.09 -0.03
C GLU A 50 12.12 1.49 0.29
N ALA A 51 12.58 2.24 -0.73
CA ALA A 51 13.06 3.61 -0.57
C ALA A 51 11.94 4.59 -0.19
N VAL A 52 10.72 4.37 -0.69
CA VAL A 52 9.54 5.18 -0.35
C VAL A 52 9.12 4.93 1.10
N LEU A 53 9.05 3.68 1.53
CA LEU A 53 8.69 3.31 2.90
C LEU A 53 9.71 3.82 3.90
N ALA A 54 11.00 3.76 3.58
CA ALA A 54 12.04 4.37 4.41
C ALA A 54 11.87 5.89 4.53
N GLY A 55 11.50 6.57 3.44
CA GLY A 55 11.20 8.00 3.45
C GLY A 55 9.98 8.34 4.32
N LEU A 56 8.89 7.59 4.17
CA LEU A 56 7.66 7.78 4.95
C LEU A 56 7.89 7.51 6.44
N ALA A 57 8.66 6.47 6.79
CA ALA A 57 9.01 6.17 8.16
C ALA A 57 9.80 7.31 8.83
N ARG A 58 10.71 7.96 8.10
CA ARG A 58 11.45 9.13 8.61
C ARG A 58 10.57 10.35 8.86
N GLN A 59 9.41 10.42 8.21
CA GLN A 59 8.43 11.49 8.36
C GLN A 59 7.31 11.12 9.34
N ASP A 60 7.41 9.97 10.01
CA ASP A 60 6.35 9.36 10.84
C ASP A 60 5.00 9.29 10.08
N CYS A 61 5.08 9.06 8.77
CA CYS A 61 3.97 8.97 7.81
C CYS A 61 3.83 7.54 7.25
N LEU A 62 4.40 6.54 7.93
CA LEU A 62 4.31 5.16 7.49
C LEU A 62 2.89 4.63 7.72
N GLY A 63 2.27 4.17 6.64
CA GLY A 63 0.92 3.58 6.66
C GLY A 63 0.90 2.09 6.29
N PRO A 64 -0.30 1.49 6.24
CA PRO A 64 -0.47 0.10 5.86
C PRO A 64 -0.08 -0.15 4.39
N VAL A 65 0.70 -1.19 4.14
CA VAL A 65 1.22 -1.53 2.80
C VAL A 65 1.02 -3.01 2.51
N LEU A 66 0.48 -3.32 1.35
CA LEU A 66 0.31 -4.68 0.84
C LEU A 66 1.33 -4.99 -0.25
N ALA A 67 1.84 -6.21 -0.26
CA ALA A 67 2.48 -6.85 -1.41
C ALA A 67 1.44 -7.72 -2.11
N ILE A 68 1.28 -7.53 -3.42
CA ILE A 68 0.37 -8.32 -4.26
C ILE A 68 1.14 -8.76 -5.51
N PRO A 69 1.32 -10.07 -5.77
CA PRO A 69 1.92 -10.49 -7.01
C PRO A 69 0.94 -10.31 -8.15
N THR A 70 1.46 -9.79 -9.24
CA THR A 70 0.78 -9.71 -10.53
C THR A 70 1.45 -10.68 -11.50
N LYS A 71 0.87 -10.85 -12.70
CA LYS A 71 1.47 -11.67 -13.76
C LYS A 71 2.88 -11.21 -14.19
N ARG A 72 3.24 -9.95 -13.91
CA ARG A 72 4.51 -9.34 -14.35
C ARG A 72 5.51 -9.22 -13.21
N GLU A 73 5.06 -8.74 -12.05
CA GLU A 73 5.93 -8.46 -10.91
C GLU A 73 5.15 -8.35 -9.59
N MET A 74 5.88 -8.22 -8.48
CA MET A 74 5.29 -7.93 -7.18
C MET A 74 5.01 -6.44 -7.06
N MET A 75 3.75 -6.08 -6.82
CA MET A 75 3.32 -4.70 -6.61
C MET A 75 3.18 -4.41 -5.11
N SER A 76 3.58 -3.22 -4.69
CA SER A 76 3.27 -2.67 -3.38
C SER A 76 2.08 -1.72 -3.50
N ILE A 77 1.06 -1.95 -2.67
CA ILE A 77 -0.13 -1.10 -2.56
C ILE A 77 -0.10 -0.42 -1.19
N LEU A 78 0.20 0.87 -1.16
CA LEU A 78 0.16 1.68 0.05
C LEU A 78 -1.26 2.26 0.19
N LEU A 79 -1.88 2.02 1.35
CA LEU A 79 -3.17 2.62 1.67
C LEU A 79 -2.96 4.05 2.14
N VAL A 80 -3.78 4.95 1.61
CA VAL A 80 -3.68 6.39 1.88
C VAL A 80 -5.06 6.95 2.18
N GLU A 81 -5.12 8.08 2.87
CA GLU A 81 -6.37 8.84 2.96
C GLU A 81 -6.67 9.48 1.59
N ALA A 82 -7.88 9.26 1.07
CA ALA A 82 -8.32 9.85 -0.19
C ALA A 82 -8.79 11.28 0.06
N GLU A 83 -7.91 12.25 -0.14
CA GLU A 83 -8.28 13.66 -0.23
C GLU A 83 -8.90 13.98 -1.60
N LEU A 84 -10.11 14.54 -1.61
CA LEU A 84 -10.75 15.12 -2.80
C LEU A 84 -10.12 16.48 -3.15
N PRO A 85 -10.03 16.79 -4.44
CA PRO A 85 -8.86 16.56 -5.27
C PRO A 85 -7.76 17.63 -5.02
N ALA A 86 -6.77 17.34 -4.17
CA ALA A 86 -5.46 17.98 -4.30
C ALA A 86 -4.62 17.17 -5.31
N TRP A 87 -5.17 16.97 -6.51
CA TRP A 87 -4.36 16.52 -7.64
C TRP A 87 -3.50 17.73 -7.96
N GLY A 88 -2.32 17.82 -7.36
CA GLY A 88 -1.30 18.69 -7.94
C GLY A 88 -1.17 18.26 -9.40
N ASP A 89 -1.21 19.21 -10.35
CA ASP A 89 -1.22 18.94 -11.80
C ASP A 89 -0.03 18.11 -12.31
N ALA A 90 0.91 17.78 -11.42
CA ALA A 90 2.02 16.89 -11.70
C ALA A 90 1.56 15.42 -11.74
N PRO A 91 1.73 14.71 -12.87
CA PRO A 91 1.45 13.29 -12.94
C PRO A 91 2.30 12.52 -11.91
N PRO A 92 1.81 11.37 -11.41
CA PRO A 92 2.61 10.52 -10.54
C PRO A 92 3.90 10.08 -11.26
N PRO A 93 5.00 9.84 -10.52
CA PRO A 93 6.24 9.33 -11.08
C PRO A 93 6.04 8.04 -11.89
N GLU A 94 6.98 7.75 -12.78
CA GLU A 94 6.89 6.58 -13.68
C GLU A 94 6.65 5.28 -12.89
N GLN A 95 5.74 4.44 -13.38
CA GLN A 95 5.33 3.17 -12.76
C GLN A 95 4.54 3.29 -11.44
N VAL A 96 4.30 4.50 -10.93
CA VAL A 96 3.40 4.75 -9.79
C VAL A 96 2.00 5.08 -10.29
N ARG A 97 0.98 4.46 -9.68
CA ARG A 97 -0.43 4.67 -10.04
C ARG A 97 -1.26 4.91 -8.79
N VAL A 98 -2.05 5.97 -8.80
CA VAL A 98 -3.14 6.13 -7.82
C VAL A 98 -4.31 5.28 -8.32
N LEU A 99 -4.80 4.36 -7.48
CA LEU A 99 -5.92 3.49 -7.85
C LEU A 99 -7.23 4.30 -7.82
N PRO A 100 -8.04 4.23 -8.89
CA PRO A 100 -9.30 4.98 -8.95
C PRO A 100 -10.30 4.44 -7.93
N ALA A 101 -11.23 5.30 -7.50
CA ALA A 101 -12.35 4.89 -6.66
C ALA A 101 -13.15 3.77 -7.33
N GLY A 102 -13.63 2.81 -6.53
CA GLY A 102 -14.26 1.58 -6.98
C GLY A 102 -13.30 0.42 -7.25
N THR A 103 -11.99 0.66 -7.32
CA THR A 103 -10.99 -0.42 -7.44
C THR A 103 -11.05 -1.32 -6.21
N THR A 104 -10.95 -2.64 -6.40
CA THR A 104 -10.85 -3.60 -5.30
C THR A 104 -9.41 -4.05 -5.11
N VAL A 105 -8.95 -4.09 -3.86
CA VAL A 105 -7.61 -4.53 -3.47
C VAL A 105 -7.77 -5.75 -2.56
N PRO A 106 -7.24 -6.94 -2.93
CA PRO A 106 -7.32 -8.11 -2.06
C PRO A 106 -6.58 -7.84 -0.74
N LEU A 107 -7.23 -8.19 0.36
CA LEU A 107 -6.63 -8.15 1.69
C LEU A 107 -6.11 -9.55 2.07
N PRO A 108 -5.06 -9.65 2.89
CA PRO A 108 -4.55 -10.93 3.35
C PRO A 108 -5.61 -11.68 4.16
N ASP A 109 -5.82 -12.95 3.80
CA ASP A 109 -6.66 -13.91 4.54
C ASP A 109 -5.85 -15.16 4.90
N TRP A 110 -5.65 -15.37 6.20
CA TRP A 110 -4.95 -16.55 6.71
C TRP A 110 -5.67 -17.87 6.43
N ARG A 111 -7.00 -17.86 6.21
CA ARG A 111 -7.77 -19.05 5.86
C ARG A 111 -7.45 -19.53 4.46
N ARG A 112 -6.93 -18.61 3.64
CA ARG A 112 -6.55 -18.84 2.26
C ARG A 112 -5.18 -18.19 2.02
N PRO A 113 -4.09 -18.75 2.57
CA PRO A 113 -2.74 -18.23 2.37
C PRO A 113 -2.30 -18.29 0.89
N GLU A 114 -3.03 -19.02 0.04
CA GLU A 114 -2.93 -18.98 -1.41
C GLU A 114 -3.37 -17.63 -2.02
N ILE A 115 -4.17 -16.82 -1.32
CA ILE A 115 -4.36 -15.42 -1.69
C ILE A 115 -3.02 -14.73 -1.48
N HIS A 116 -2.38 -14.38 -2.57
CA HIS A 116 -1.01 -13.92 -2.52
C HIS A 116 -0.84 -12.49 -1.97
N ALA A 117 -1.90 -11.83 -1.49
CA ALA A 117 -1.79 -10.55 -0.81
C ALA A 117 -1.15 -10.74 0.57
N ARG A 118 -0.11 -9.95 0.89
CA ARG A 118 0.60 -10.01 2.17
C ARG A 118 0.86 -8.61 2.69
N TRP A 119 0.81 -8.39 4.00
CA TRP A 119 1.25 -7.11 4.56
C TRP A 119 2.77 -6.99 4.48
N ILE A 120 3.26 -5.87 3.92
CA ILE A 120 4.64 -5.40 4.09
C ILE A 120 4.71 -4.58 5.39
N VAL A 121 3.72 -3.71 5.59
CA VAL A 121 3.49 -2.96 6.83
C VAL A 121 2.05 -3.24 7.23
N GLU A 122 1.87 -3.88 8.38
CA GLU A 122 0.55 -4.21 8.89
C GLU A 122 -0.20 -2.95 9.36
N PRO A 123 -1.54 -2.92 9.23
CA PRO A 123 -2.32 -1.86 9.84
C PRO A 123 -2.30 -1.99 11.36
N ASP A 124 -2.02 -0.88 12.04
CA ASP A 124 -2.00 -0.80 13.50
C ASP A 124 -3.38 -0.39 14.03
N ALA A 125 -3.98 -1.24 14.86
CA ALA A 125 -5.30 -1.00 15.46
C ALA A 125 -5.36 0.22 16.38
N HIS A 126 -4.21 0.64 16.92
CA HIS A 126 -4.04 1.84 17.75
C HIS A 126 -3.71 3.09 16.92
N ARG A 127 -3.21 2.92 15.69
CA ARG A 127 -2.91 4.01 14.73
C ARG A 127 -3.73 3.81 13.46
N ARG A 128 -5.02 4.13 13.56
CA ARG A 128 -6.01 3.91 12.48
C ARG A 128 -5.96 4.96 11.36
N TRP A 129 -5.16 6.00 11.52
CA TRP A 129 -5.02 7.04 10.51
C TRP A 129 -4.21 6.52 9.32
N LEU A 130 -4.57 6.96 8.11
CA LEU A 130 -3.82 6.65 6.89
C LEU A 130 -2.97 7.87 6.51
N PRO A 131 -1.78 7.68 5.92
CA PRO A 131 -1.01 8.81 5.41
C PRO A 131 -1.77 9.52 4.29
N SER A 132 -1.63 10.84 4.19
CA SER A 132 -2.27 11.59 3.12
C SER A 132 -1.65 11.24 1.77
N LEU A 133 -2.49 11.21 0.72
CA LEU A 133 -2.02 10.98 -0.64
C LEU A 133 -0.94 11.99 -1.06
N GLY A 134 -1.09 13.26 -0.68
CA GLY A 134 -0.14 14.33 -0.98
C GLY A 134 1.25 14.08 -0.37
N ALA A 135 1.30 13.67 0.91
CA ALA A 135 2.55 13.33 1.59
C ALA A 135 3.24 12.15 0.89
N VAL A 136 2.49 11.09 0.58
CA VAL A 136 3.01 9.92 -0.13
C VAL A 136 3.60 10.30 -1.49
N LEU A 137 2.87 11.04 -2.32
CA LEU A 137 3.36 11.44 -3.64
C LEU A 137 4.58 12.36 -3.54
N ALA A 138 4.65 13.24 -2.54
CA ALA A 138 5.83 14.05 -2.28
C ALA A 138 7.05 13.19 -1.92
N THR A 139 6.88 12.21 -1.03
CA THR A 139 7.95 11.28 -0.65
C THR A 139 8.42 10.45 -1.83
N ILE A 140 7.49 9.90 -2.64
CA ILE A 140 7.83 9.15 -3.86
C ILE A 140 8.69 10.02 -4.79
N ARG A 141 8.28 11.27 -5.05
CA ARG A 141 9.06 12.20 -5.88
C ARG A 141 10.46 12.48 -5.35
N SER A 142 10.66 12.45 -4.03
CA SER A 142 11.97 12.62 -3.41
C SER A 142 12.80 11.34 -3.35
N SER A 143 12.15 10.18 -3.34
CA SER A 143 12.78 8.86 -3.20
C SER A 143 13.10 8.20 -4.53
N THR A 144 12.39 8.56 -5.62
CA THR A 144 12.79 8.20 -6.97
C THR A 144 13.92 9.13 -7.38
N PRO A 145 15.17 8.65 -7.51
CA PRO A 145 16.17 9.43 -8.22
C PRO A 145 15.57 9.62 -9.62
N GLY A 146 15.32 10.87 -10.01
CA GLY A 146 15.03 11.18 -11.40
C GLY A 146 16.07 10.46 -12.26
N ALA A 147 15.65 9.97 -13.42
CA ALA A 147 16.48 9.31 -14.43
C ALA A 147 17.70 10.18 -14.83
N LEU A 148 18.65 10.35 -13.93
CA LEU A 148 19.90 11.06 -14.06
C LEU A 148 20.93 10.01 -14.41
N PHE A 149 20.79 9.39 -15.58
CA PHE A 149 21.92 8.86 -16.34
C PHE A 149 21.54 8.73 -17.80
N ARG A 150 21.47 9.88 -18.47
CA ARG A 150 21.89 9.94 -19.88
C ARG A 150 22.51 11.29 -20.17
N THR A 151 23.62 11.56 -19.48
CA THR A 151 24.63 12.50 -19.96
C THR A 151 25.22 11.87 -21.23
N LEU A 152 24.59 12.11 -22.37
CA LEU A 152 25.26 11.89 -23.65
C LEU A 152 26.35 12.97 -23.72
N VAL A 153 27.59 12.51 -23.64
CA VAL A 153 28.81 13.31 -23.75
C VAL A 153 28.73 14.28 -24.94
N PRO A 154 29.12 15.56 -24.81
CA PRO A 154 29.26 16.45 -25.94
C PRO A 154 30.51 16.03 -26.75
N GLY A 155 30.29 15.26 -27.80
CA GLY A 155 31.32 14.95 -28.80
C GLY A 155 31.51 16.12 -29.76
N GLY A 156 32.17 17.17 -29.29
CA GLY A 156 32.69 18.23 -30.15
C GLY A 156 34.01 17.83 -30.81
N ALA A 157 34.14 18.22 -32.08
CA ALA A 157 35.36 18.38 -32.87
C ALA A 157 36.21 17.14 -33.17
N ARG A 158 36.17 16.72 -34.44
CA ARG A 158 37.28 16.97 -35.39
C ARG A 158 36.74 17.02 -36.82
#